data_AF-F3C769-F1
#
_entry.id   AF-F3C769-F1
#
_cell.length_a   1.000
_cell.length_b   1.000
_cell.length_c   1.000
_cell.angle_alpha   90.00
_cell.angle_beta   90.00
_cell.angle_gamma   90.00
#
_symmetry.space_group_name_H-M   'P 1'
#
loop_
_entity.id
_entity.type
_entity.pdbx_description
1 polymer ?
#
loop_
_entity_poly.entity_id
_entity_poly.type
_entity_poly.pdbx_seq_one_letter_code
_entity_poly.pdbx_strand_id
1 'polypeptide(L)' 'MSLINEYRATEEAIKELQARLKNLSQDDKLQTELEFEGKLRTLMGEYQKSLRDIIALLDPDAKVNKHTFR' A
#
# COMPACT_ATOMS: atom_id res chain seq x y z
N MET A 1 -37.66 25.89 -1.12
CA MET A 1 -37.71 24.42 -1.29
C MET A 1 -38.30 23.83 -0.01
N SER A 2 -38.97 22.68 -0.07
CA SER A 2 -39.56 22.05 1.13
C SER A 2 -38.48 21.43 2.01
N LEU A 3 -38.64 21.46 3.33
CA LEU A 3 -37.73 20.85 4.32
C LEU A 3 -37.39 19.38 4.01
N ILE A 4 -38.34 18.67 3.36
CA ILE A 4 -38.18 17.28 2.94
C ILE A 4 -37.15 17.14 1.81
N ASN A 5 -37.06 18.12 0.91
CA ASN A 5 -36.09 18.09 -0.19
C ASN A 5 -34.68 18.41 0.31
N GLU A 6 -34.56 19.32 1.28
CA GLU A 6 -33.28 19.57 1.97
C GLU A 6 -32.82 18.35 2.75
N TYR A 7 -33.73 17.65 3.44
CA TYR A 7 -33.41 16.40 4.13
C TYR A 7 -32.91 15.32 3.19
N ARG A 8 -33.58 15.09 2.05
CA ARG A 8 -33.17 14.10 1.04
C ARG A 8 -31.83 14.44 0.39
N ALA A 9 -31.60 15.71 0.05
CA ALA A 9 -30.32 16.15 -0.48
C ALA A 9 -29.18 15.93 0.53
N THR A 10 -29.47 16.15 1.82
CA THR A 10 -28.52 15.90 2.90
C THR A 10 -28.23 14.40 3.07
N GLU A 11 -29.24 13.53 2.97
CA GLU A 11 -29.05 12.06 3.01
C GLU A 11 -28.19 11.54 1.84
N GLU A 12 -28.38 12.05 0.63
CA GLU A 12 -27.57 11.66 -0.53
C GLU A 12 -26.11 12.10 -0.38
N ALA A 13 -25.87 13.32 0.10
CA ALA A 13 -24.52 13.82 0.39
C ALA A 13 -23.82 12.96 1.45
N ILE A 14 -24.55 12.51 2.48
CA ILE A 14 -24.01 11.61 3.51
C ILE A 14 -23.58 10.27 2.90
N LYS A 15 -24.38 9.68 2.01
CA LYS A 15 -24.02 8.42 1.33
C LYS A 15 -22.79 8.55 0.45
N GLU A 16 -22.67 9.67 -0.28
CA GLU A 16 -21.52 9.94 -1.13
C GLU A 16 -20.24 10.10 -0.31
N LEU A 17 -20.33 10.83 0.81
CA LEU A 17 -19.22 10.97 1.76
C LEU A 17 -18.82 9.63 2.38
N GLN A 18 -19.77 8.76 2.75
CA GLN A 18 -19.48 7.42 3.25
C GLN A 18 -18.79 6.53 2.20
N ALA A 19 -19.22 6.59 0.94
CA ALA A 19 -18.57 5.87 -0.16
C ALA A 19 -17.13 6.35 -0.38
N ARG A 20 -16.89 7.66 -0.26
CA ARG A 20 -15.56 8.26 -0.32
C ARG A 20 -14.69 7.82 0.86
N LEU A 21 -15.28 7.74 2.05
CA LEU A 21 -14.63 7.24 3.27
C LEU A 21 -14.22 5.76 3.12
N LYS A 22 -15.08 4.93 2.52
CA LYS A 22 -14.77 3.52 2.21
C LYS A 22 -13.68 3.37 1.14
N ASN A 23 -13.63 4.28 0.17
CA ASN A 23 -12.54 4.32 -0.79
C ASN A 23 -11.22 4.81 -0.17
N LEU A 24 -11.28 5.55 0.94
CA LEU A 24 -10.13 5.95 1.73
C LEU A 24 -9.69 4.86 2.73
N SER A 25 -10.58 3.96 3.14
CA SER A 25 -10.22 2.75 3.93
C SER A 25 -9.40 1.71 3.14
N GLN A 26 -8.85 2.13 2.00
CA GLN A 26 -7.66 1.58 1.36
C GLN A 26 -6.43 1.42 2.28
N ASP A 27 -6.54 1.73 3.59
CA ASP A 27 -5.67 1.25 4.68
C ASP A 27 -5.39 -0.27 4.64
N ASP A 28 -6.22 -1.07 3.95
CA ASP A 28 -5.91 -2.47 3.62
C ASP A 28 -4.59 -2.62 2.85
N LYS A 29 -4.19 -1.64 2.03
CA LYS A 29 -2.89 -1.64 1.35
C LYS A 29 -1.75 -1.48 2.35
N LEU A 30 -1.90 -0.61 3.33
CA LEU A 30 -0.88 -0.40 4.36
C LEU A 30 -0.73 -1.67 5.23
N GLN A 31 -1.85 -2.29 5.59
CA GLN A 31 -1.83 -3.57 6.30
C GLN A 31 -1.17 -4.67 5.46
N THR A 32 -1.47 -4.72 4.16
CA THR A 32 -0.84 -5.67 3.22
C THR A 32 0.66 -5.42 3.06
N GLU A 33 1.10 -4.16 3.01
CA GLU A 33 2.52 -3.79 2.93
C GLU A 33 3.28 -4.17 4.21
N LEU A 34 2.69 -3.95 5.38
CA LEU A 34 3.26 -4.35 6.66
C LEU A 34 3.34 -5.88 6.80
N GLU A 35 2.30 -6.60 6.38
CA GLU A 35 2.31 -8.07 6.34
C GLU A 35 3.36 -8.61 5.37
N PHE A 36 3.52 -7.97 4.21
CA PHE A 36 4.53 -8.32 3.23
C PHE A 36 5.95 -8.11 3.78
N GLU A 37 6.22 -6.96 4.38
CA GLU A 37 7.52 -6.67 5.00
C GLU A 37 7.83 -7.67 6.12
N GLY A 38 6.85 -7.96 6.98
CA GLY A 38 7.00 -8.95 8.06
C GLY A 38 7.35 -10.35 7.54
N LYS A 39 6.61 -10.84 6.54
CA LYS A 39 6.86 -12.15 5.90
C LYS A 39 8.23 -12.17 5.19
N LEU A 40 8.59 -11.09 4.51
CA LEU A 40 9.87 -10.96 3.83
C LEU A 40 11.05 -11.03 4.82
N ARG A 41 10.96 -10.33 5.95
CA ARG A 41 12.00 -10.34 7.00
C ARG A 41 12.13 -11.71 7.66
N THR A 42 11.03 -12.39 7.94
CA THR A 42 11.05 -13.76 8.46
C THR A 42 11.74 -14.70 7.47
N LEU A 43 11.36 -14.65 6.19
CA LEU A 43 11.94 -15.48 5.13
C LEU A 43 13.45 -15.19 4.94
N MET A 44 13.85 -13.92 5.01
CA MET A 44 15.26 -13.52 5.01
C MET A 44 16.06 -14.15 6.15
N GLY A 45 15.46 -14.18 7.35
CA GLY A 45 16.05 -14.80 8.52
C GLY A 45 16.19 -16.33 8.40
N GLU A 46 15.13 -17.00 7.95
CA GLU A 46 15.11 -18.46 7.76
C GLU A 46 16.17 -18.94 6.76
N TYR A 47 16.33 -18.22 5.66
CA TYR A 47 17.28 -18.60 4.60
C TYR A 47 18.66 -17.94 4.77
N GLN A 48 18.88 -17.18 5.85
CA GLN A 48 20.09 -16.39 6.11
C GLN A 48 20.50 -15.55 4.88
N LYS A 49 19.51 -15.02 4.14
CA LYS A 49 19.74 -14.22 2.94
C LYS A 49 19.72 -12.75 3.29
N SER A 50 20.72 -12.04 2.82
CA SER A 50 20.76 -10.59 2.93
C SER A 50 19.84 -9.95 1.89
N LEU A 51 19.42 -8.70 2.14
CA LEU A 51 18.61 -7.93 1.18
C LEU A 51 19.32 -7.87 -0.19
N ARG A 52 20.66 -7.84 -0.18
CA ARG A 52 21.50 -7.86 -1.38
C ARG A 52 21.37 -9.15 -2.17
N ASP A 53 21.21 -10.30 -1.50
CA ASP A 53 21.05 -11.60 -2.16
C ASP A 53 19.66 -11.72 -2.79
N ILE A 54 18.63 -11.16 -2.13
CA ILE A 54 17.28 -11.09 -2.68
C ILE A 54 17.22 -10.13 -3.88
N ILE A 55 17.86 -8.96 -3.78
CA ILE A 55 17.98 -8.02 -4.90
C ILE A 55 18.72 -8.69 -6.05
N ALA A 56 19.81 -9.41 -5.80
CA ALA A 56 20.55 -10.11 -6.84
C ALA A 56 19.78 -11.27 -7.48
N LEU A 57 18.81 -11.84 -6.78
CA LEU A 57 17.93 -12.90 -7.28
C LEU A 57 16.78 -12.34 -8.13
N LEU A 58 16.19 -11.22 -7.71
CA LEU A 58 15.05 -10.57 -8.38
C LEU A 58 15.48 -9.67 -9.54
N ASP A 59 16.61 -8.98 -9.38
CA ASP A 59 17.19 -8.09 -10.38
C ASP A 59 18.72 -8.30 -10.42
N PRO A 60 19.20 -9.24 -11.25
CA PRO A 60 20.63 -9.52 -11.38
C PRO A 60 21.41 -8.32 -11.95
N ASP A 61 20.75 -7.40 -12.66
CA ASP A 61 21.33 -6.19 -13.27
C ASP A 61 21.33 -4.97 -12.32
N ALA A 62 20.59 -5.00 -11.20
CA ALA A 62 20.63 -3.95 -10.16
C ALA A 62 22.04 -3.70 -9.59
N LYS A 63 22.96 -4.66 -9.75
CA LYS A 63 24.37 -4.51 -9.37
C LYS A 63 25.15 -3.55 -10.27
N VAL A 64 24.69 -3.28 -11.49
CA VAL A 64 25.47 -2.56 -12.52
C VAL A 64 25.48 -1.04 -12.28
N ASN A 65 24.53 -0.48 -11.51
CA ASN A 65 24.38 0.98 -11.38
C ASN A 65 25.13 1.65 -10.21
N LYS A 66 26.04 0.96 -9.51
CA LYS A 66 26.80 1.55 -8.38
C LYS A 66 28.29 1.83 -8.66
N HIS A 67 28.73 1.86 -9.93
CA HIS A 67 30.15 2.12 -10.21
C HIS A 67 30.45 3.00 -11.44
N THR A 68 29.69 4.08 -11.64
CA THR A 68 30.05 5.12 -12.62
C THR A 68 29.78 6.52 -12.07
N PHE A 69 30.43 6.86 -10.96
CA PHE A 69 30.78 8.25 -10.66
C PHE A 69 32.17 8.22 -10.02
N ARG A 70 33.19 8.30 -10.86
CA ARG A 70 34.56 8.57 -10.47
C ARG A 70 35.15 9.58 -11.45
#